data_AF-A0A969L0F0-F1
#
_entry.id   AF-A0A969L0F0-F1
#
_cell.length_a   1.000
_cell.length_b   1.000
_cell.length_c   1.000
_cell.angle_alpha   90.00
_cell.angle_beta   90.00
_cell.angle_gamma   90.00
#
_symmetry.space_group_name_H-M   'P 1'
#
loop_
_entity.id
_entity.type
_entity.pdbx_description
1 polymer ?
#
loop_
_entity_poly.entity_id
_entity_poly.type
_entity_poly.pdbx_seq_one_letter_code
_entity_poly.pdbx_strand_id
1 'polypeptide(L)'
;MAFDTREARKTCFDHGLIPNIPENPRNRKQTKRGRKRLFNAEVYQGRFCAERTFAWVDKFKRLLIRFERYDACFLGAHYIAFTMINLRHVLAKKSKVAYPPPTTPQER
;
A
#
# COMPACT_ATOMS: atom_id res chain seq x y z
N MET A 1 -7.68 -8.14 -6.88
CA MET A 1 -8.45 -7.43 -5.83
C MET A 1 -9.73 -6.87 -6.43
N ALA A 2 -10.86 -7.27 -5.87
CA ALA A 2 -12.21 -7.03 -6.38
C ALA A 2 -12.84 -5.77 -5.73
N PHE A 3 -12.28 -4.59 -6.01
CA PHE A 3 -12.84 -3.34 -5.49
C PHE A 3 -14.12 -2.91 -6.21
N ASP A 4 -14.29 -3.33 -7.47
CA ASP A 4 -15.46 -2.98 -8.28
C ASP A 4 -16.63 -3.96 -8.07
N THR A 5 -17.09 -4.13 -6.83
CA THR A 5 -18.28 -4.94 -6.49
C THR A 5 -19.50 -4.06 -6.28
N ARG A 6 -20.69 -4.69 -6.37
CA ARG A 6 -21.95 -3.98 -6.07
C ARG A 6 -22.03 -3.59 -4.60
N GLU A 7 -21.58 -4.48 -3.72
CA GLU A 7 -21.59 -4.29 -2.28
C GLU A 7 -20.69 -3.13 -1.86
N ALA A 8 -19.42 -3.12 -2.29
CA ALA A 8 -18.49 -2.03 -1.96
C ALA A 8 -19.02 -0.66 -2.41
N ARG A 9 -19.57 -0.59 -3.63
CA ARG A 9 -20.18 0.66 -4.12
C ARG A 9 -21.41 1.06 -3.32
N LYS A 10 -22.28 0.11 -2.96
CA LYS A 10 -23.46 0.36 -2.13
C LYS A 10 -23.03 0.96 -0.79
N THR A 11 -22.07 0.35 -0.11
CA THR A 11 -21.53 0.86 1.16
C THR A 11 -21.00 2.29 1.03
N CYS A 12 -20.25 2.62 -0.03
CA CYS A 12 -19.82 4.00 -0.26
C CYS A 12 -21.01 4.98 -0.35
N PHE A 13 -22.03 4.65 -1.15
CA PHE A 13 -23.21 5.49 -1.30
C PHE A 13 -24.02 5.61 0.00
N ASP A 14 -24.16 4.53 0.76
CA ASP A 14 -24.86 4.50 2.05
C ASP A 14 -24.16 5.43 3.07
N HIS A 15 -22.85 5.62 2.96
CA HIS A 15 -22.07 6.57 3.76
C HIS A 15 -21.94 7.98 3.14
N GLY A 16 -22.70 8.29 2.07
CA GLY A 16 -22.65 9.59 1.41
C GLY A 16 -21.37 9.86 0.60
N LEU A 17 -20.57 8.82 0.32
CA LEU A 17 -19.35 8.91 -0.46
C LEU A 17 -19.63 8.60 -1.93
N ILE A 18 -18.98 9.35 -2.83
CA ILE A 18 -19.03 9.07 -4.28
C ILE A 18 -17.83 8.18 -4.63
N PRO A 19 -18.03 6.90 -5.01
CA PRO A 19 -16.94 6.00 -5.28
C PRO A 19 -16.24 6.34 -6.61
N ASN A 20 -14.96 6.72 -6.55
CA ASN A 20 -14.10 6.88 -7.73
C ASN A 20 -13.45 5.54 -8.13
N ILE A 21 -14.26 4.61 -8.62
CA ILE A 21 -13.82 3.24 -8.95
C ILE A 21 -13.95 3.04 -10.46
N PRO A 22 -12.86 2.63 -11.16
CA PRO A 22 -12.94 2.35 -12.58
C PRO A 22 -13.84 1.15 -12.82
N GLU A 23 -14.61 1.19 -13.89
CA GLU A 23 -15.45 0.07 -14.27
C GLU A 23 -14.57 -1.12 -14.66
N ASN A 24 -14.85 -2.30 -14.08
CA ASN A 24 -14.17 -3.54 -14.43
C ASN A 24 -14.90 -4.23 -15.61
N PRO A 25 -14.41 -4.13 -16.86
CA PRO A 25 -15.08 -4.72 -18.02
C PRO A 25 -15.09 -6.25 -17.96
N ARG A 26 -14.13 -6.88 -17.26
CA ARG A 26 -14.04 -8.34 -17.16
C ARG A 26 -15.19 -8.97 -16.39
N ASN A 27 -15.82 -8.22 -15.49
CA ASN A 27 -16.90 -8.72 -14.64
C ASN A 27 -18.28 -8.50 -15.27
N ARG A 28 -18.35 -8.15 -16.56
CA ARG A 28 -19.61 -7.71 -17.17
C ARG A 28 -19.74 -8.16 -18.62
N LYS A 29 -20.83 -8.88 -18.92
CA LYS A 29 -21.16 -9.38 -20.25
C LYS A 29 -21.99 -8.42 -21.10
N GLN A 30 -22.58 -7.38 -20.50
CA GLN A 30 -23.51 -6.45 -21.17
C GLN A 30 -23.22 -4.99 -20.78
N THR A 31 -23.51 -4.03 -21.67
CA THR A 31 -23.34 -2.58 -21.41
C THR A 31 -24.21 -2.09 -20.26
N LYS A 32 -23.81 -1.00 -19.58
CA LYS A 32 -24.49 -0.52 -18.37
C LYS A 32 -25.76 0.18 -18.79
N ARG A 33 -26.90 -0.32 -18.31
CA ARG A 33 -28.17 0.37 -18.50
C ARG A 33 -28.22 1.59 -17.56
N GLY A 34 -28.59 2.74 -18.10
CA GLY A 34 -28.73 4.00 -17.35
C GLY A 34 -27.45 4.81 -17.20
N ARG A 35 -27.39 5.65 -16.16
CA ARG A 35 -26.33 6.66 -15.97
C ARG A 35 -24.93 6.04 -15.91
N LYS A 36 -24.00 6.62 -16.66
CA LYS A 36 -22.56 6.28 -16.60
C LYS A 36 -22.02 6.49 -15.19
N ARG A 37 -21.04 5.68 -14.79
CA ARG A 37 -20.37 5.85 -13.49
C ARG A 37 -19.52 7.12 -13.51
N LEU A 38 -19.47 7.81 -12.37
CA LEU A 38 -18.55 8.93 -12.17
C LEU A 38 -17.15 8.35 -11.98
N PHE A 39 -16.19 8.83 -12.75
CA PHE A 39 -14.80 8.44 -12.65
C PHE A 39 -13.91 9.64 -12.98
N ASN A 40 -13.00 9.96 -12.06
CA ASN A 40 -11.99 10.99 -12.23
C ASN A 40 -10.61 10.31 -12.28
N ALA A 41 -9.97 10.36 -13.44
CA ALA A 41 -8.68 9.72 -13.69
C ALA A 41 -7.53 10.36 -12.90
N GLU A 42 -7.53 11.68 -12.73
CA GLU A 42 -6.47 12.42 -12.02
C GLU A 42 -6.42 12.00 -10.55
N VAL A 43 -7.59 11.96 -9.89
CA VAL A 43 -7.71 11.48 -8.51
C VAL A 43 -7.32 10.00 -8.41
N TYR A 44 -7.66 9.20 -9.43
CA TYR A 44 -7.35 7.77 -9.44
C TYR A 44 -5.84 7.49 -9.56
N GLN A 45 -5.05 8.35 -10.19
CA GLN A 45 -3.59 8.20 -10.29
C GLN A 45 -2.90 8.17 -8.91
N GLY A 46 -3.44 8.89 -7.92
CA GLY A 46 -2.90 8.90 -6.56
C GLY A 46 -3.05 7.56 -5.81
N ARG A 47 -3.95 6.67 -6.27
CA ARG A 47 -4.25 5.39 -5.62
C ARG A 47 -3.03 4.50 -5.42
N PHE A 48 -2.14 4.44 -6.41
CA PHE A 48 -0.96 3.57 -6.36
C PHE A 48 -0.01 3.96 -5.22
N CYS A 49 0.05 5.25 -4.86
CA CYS A 49 0.83 5.70 -3.72
C CYS A 49 0.30 5.11 -2.40
N ALA A 50 -1.01 5.15 -2.20
CA ALA A 50 -1.65 4.59 -1.01
C ALA A 50 -1.51 3.06 -0.96
N GLU A 51 -1.82 2.35 -2.05
CA GLU A 51 -1.68 0.89 -2.14
C GLU A 51 -0.26 0.42 -1.85
N ARG A 52 0.75 1.13 -2.37
CA ARG A 52 2.15 0.82 -2.11
C ARG A 52 2.49 0.98 -0.64
N THR A 53 2.01 2.04 0.01
CA THR A 53 2.21 2.25 1.45
C THR A 53 1.58 1.15 2.28
N PHE A 54 0.34 0.72 1.96
CA PHE A 54 -0.29 -0.43 2.62
C PHE A 54 0.53 -1.72 2.43
N ALA A 55 1.00 -1.99 1.22
CA ALA A 55 1.85 -3.15 0.95
C ALA A 55 3.18 -3.13 1.73
N TRP A 56 3.73 -1.94 2.01
CA TRP A 56 4.90 -1.83 2.87
C TRP A 56 4.59 -2.09 4.34
N VAL A 57 3.42 -1.65 4.82
CA VAL A 57 2.94 -1.95 6.19
C VAL A 57 2.68 -3.44 6.37
N ASP A 58 2.12 -4.12 5.36
CA ASP A 58 1.88 -5.57 5.38
C ASP A 58 3.16 -6.40 5.58
N LYS A 59 4.34 -5.83 5.28
CA LYS A 59 5.63 -6.49 5.56
C LYS A 59 5.90 -6.65 7.06
N PHE A 60 5.32 -5.80 7.90
CA PHE A 60 5.50 -5.83 9.35
C PHE A 60 4.51 -6.82 9.97
N LYS A 61 4.95 -8.07 10.19
CA LYS A 61 4.11 -9.14 10.77
C LYS A 61 3.40 -8.74 12.07
N ARG A 62 4.00 -7.85 12.87
CA ARG A 62 3.40 -7.33 14.11
C ARG A 62 2.16 -6.46 13.87
N LEU A 63 2.04 -5.84 12.71
CA LEU A 63 0.92 -4.96 12.32
C LEU A 63 -0.18 -5.68 11.52
N LEU A 64 0.06 -6.92 11.07
CA LEU A 64 -0.94 -7.70 10.31
C LEU A 64 -2.22 -7.97 11.10
N ILE A 65 -2.06 -8.26 12.41
CA ILE A 65 -3.17 -8.49 13.33
C ILE A 65 -2.98 -7.57 14.53
N ARG A 66 -4.06 -6.92 14.94
CA ARG A 66 -4.05 -6.05 16.11
C ARG A 66 -4.06 -6.89 17.39
N PHE A 67 -2.93 -6.92 18.09
CA PHE A 67 -2.78 -7.52 19.43
C PHE A 67 -2.82 -6.50 20.57
N GLU A 68 -2.67 -5.21 20.25
CA GLU A 68 -2.60 -4.15 21.25
C GLU A 68 -3.98 -3.81 21.82
N ARG A 69 -4.06 -3.78 23.16
CA ARG A 69 -5.28 -3.39 23.89
C ARG A 69 -5.64 -1.92 23.64
N TYR A 70 -4.64 -1.04 23.69
CA TYR A 70 -4.84 0.41 23.55
C TYR A 70 -4.57 0.88 22.12
N ASP A 71 -5.42 1.79 21.62
CA ASP A 71 -5.26 2.40 20.30
C ASP A 71 -3.93 3.15 20.16
N ALA A 72 -3.49 3.81 21.24
CA ALA A 72 -2.23 4.55 21.27
C ALA A 72 -1.02 3.64 20.98
N CYS A 73 -0.99 2.43 21.55
CA CYS A 73 0.09 1.47 21.30
C CYS A 73 0.08 0.98 19.85
N PHE A 74 -1.11 0.70 19.29
CA PHE A 74 -1.26 0.29 17.91
C PHE A 74 -0.81 1.38 16.93
N LEU A 75 -1.18 2.64 17.21
CA LEU A 75 -0.74 3.79 16.44
C LEU A 75 0.77 4.02 16.57
N GLY A 76 1.33 3.86 17.77
CA GLY A 76 2.78 3.92 17.99
C GLY A 76 3.55 2.91 17.13
N ALA A 77 3.05 1.67 17.04
CA ALA A 77 3.64 0.66 16.18
C ALA A 77 3.60 1.04 14.68
N HIS A 78 2.53 1.72 14.23
CA HIS A 78 2.46 2.28 12.88
C HIS A 78 3.52 3.37 12.65
N TYR A 79 3.70 4.28 13.61
CA TYR A 79 4.74 5.31 13.50
C TYR A 79 6.14 4.72 13.42
N ILE A 80 6.43 3.66 14.18
CA ILE A 80 7.72 2.96 14.09
C ILE A 80 7.89 2.35 12.69
N ALA A 81 6.88 1.65 12.17
CA ALA A 81 6.94 1.07 10.83
C ALA A 81 7.17 2.14 9.75
N PHE A 82 6.44 3.26 9.80
CA PHE A 82 6.62 4.37 8.87
C PHE A 82 8.01 5.02 9.01
N THR A 83 8.53 5.15 10.23
CA THR A 83 9.89 5.65 10.46
C THR A 83 10.92 4.74 9.81
N MET A 84 10.79 3.41 9.96
CA MET A 84 11.67 2.44 9.31
C MET A 84 11.58 2.48 7.78
N ILE A 85 10.37 2.65 7.23
CA ILE A 85 10.16 2.80 5.78
C ILE A 85 10.83 4.07 5.26
N ASN A 86 10.62 5.21 5.92
CA ASN A 86 11.17 6.50 5.50
C ASN A 86 12.69 6.53 5.61
N LEU A 87 13.25 5.93 6.66
CA LEU A 87 14.69 5.88 6.92
C LEU A 87 15.41 4.76 6.18
N ARG A 88 14.70 3.88 5.45
CA ARG A 88 15.30 2.71 4.78
C ARG A 88 16.51 3.06 3.90
N HIS A 89 16.47 4.20 3.22
CA HIS A 89 17.54 4.63 2.33
C HIS A 89 18.77 5.15 3.09
N VAL A 90 18.57 5.73 4.27
CA VAL A 90 19.65 6.16 5.17
C VAL A 90 20.31 4.94 5.82
N LEU A 91 19.49 4.00 6.30
CA LEU A 91 19.96 2.77 6.93
C LEU A 91 20.70 1.85 5.94
N ALA A 92 20.24 1.77 4.69
CA ALA A 92 20.87 0.97 3.65
C ALA A 92 22.23 1.52 3.16
N LYS A 93 22.53 2.81 3.36
CA LYS A 93 23.85 3.38 3.03
C LYS A 93 24.92 3.02 4.06
N LYS A 94 24.56 2.88 5.33
CA LYS A 94 25.51 2.53 6.41
C LYS A 94 26.07 1.10 6.31
N SER A 95 25.40 0.18 5.61
CA SER A 95 25.85 -1.20 5.47
C SER A 95 26.88 -1.43 4.34
N LYS A 96 27.22 -0.41 3.55
CA LYS A 96 28.24 -0.51 2.49
C LYS A 96 29.67 -0.18 2.96
N VAL A 97 29.94 -0.23 4.27
CA VAL A 97 31.29 -0.11 4.85
C VAL A 97 31.61 -1.39 5.63
N ALA A 98 32.07 -2.42 4.91
CA ALA A 98 32.73 -3.67 5.36
C ALA A 98 32.60 -4.63 4.16
N TYR A 99 33.60 -4.89 3.33
CA TYR A 99 34.94 -5.43 3.62
C TYR A 99 35.99 -4.81 2.67
N PRO A 100 37.26 -4.69 3.07
CA PRO A 100 38.33 -4.50 2.10
C PRO A 100 38.39 -5.72 1.15
N PRO A 101 38.71 -5.52 -0.14
CA PRO A 101 38.85 -6.64 -1.08
C PRO A 101 39.92 -7.61 -0.56
N PRO A 102 39.74 -8.93 -0.72
CA PRO A 102 40.76 -9.90 -0.33
C PRO A 102 42.04 -9.60 -1.13
N THR A 103 43.15 -9.38 -0.42
CA THR A 103 44.47 -9.25 -1.05
C THR A 103 44.76 -10.56 -1.76
N THR A 104 44.82 -10.53 -3.09
CA THR A 104 45.32 -11.64 -3.91
C THR A 104 46.71 -12.02 -3.39
N PRO A 105 47.00 -13.30 -3.12
CA PRO A 105 48.36 -13.72 -2.81
C PRO A 105 49.25 -13.32 -3.98
N GLN A 106 50.26 -12.47 -3.72
CA GLN A 106 51.30 -12.21 -4.69
C GLN A 106 52.05 -13.52 -4.91
N GLU A 107 51.90 -14.09 -6.11
CA GLU A 107 52.70 -15.23 -6.57
C GLU A 107 54.18 -14.86 -6.50
N ARG A 108 54.98 -15.77 -5.93
CA ARG A 108 56.44 -15.74 -5.92
C ARG A 108 56.99 -16.21 -7.26
#